data_AF-A0A930K1I6-F1
#
_entry.id   AF-A0A930K1I6-F1
#
_cell.length_a   1.000
_cell.length_b   1.000
_cell.length_c   1.000
_cell.angle_alpha   90.00
_cell.angle_beta   90.00
_cell.angle_gamma   90.00
#
_symmetry.space_group_name_H-M   'P 1'
#
loop_
_entity.id
_entity.type
_entity.pdbx_description
1 polymer ?
#
loop_
_entity_poly.entity_id
_entity_poly.type
_entity_poly.pdbx_seq_one_letter_code
_entity_poly.pdbx_strand_id
1 'polypeptide(L)'
;MKKILILLFLSVNLMIVAQTERPITPVDWDYIRTEVEHNPQRVKTLVERMALLRMDSTMTSQDRILAFFGQSYISCGEEMNVCRDMKDSLRCRKMEVVSELADSILKVNPLSLDALIGKLSYYSDLNNNHPDRSWSVEEDVKKTLLRTELILNTIAMTGDGSKSHPFAITCVADEYNFIRYYLKISNIKGQAFLGDTDRISLGESNEFYKEKNVYFDITRCLELEQKGFSRK
;
A
#
# COMPACT_ATOMS: atom_id res chain seq x y z
N MET A 1 21.47 -21.42 -21.40
CA MET A 1 21.48 -19.94 -21.57
C MET A 1 20.02 -19.52 -21.76
N LYS A 2 19.28 -19.11 -20.73
CA LYS A 2 19.26 -17.76 -20.15
C LYS A 2 19.12 -17.86 -18.62
N LYS A 3 20.26 -17.88 -17.93
CA LYS A 3 20.35 -17.21 -16.63
C LYS A 3 20.32 -15.72 -16.99
N ILE A 4 19.21 -15.03 -16.76
CA ILE A 4 19.02 -13.57 -16.63
C ILE A 4 17.49 -13.38 -16.49
N LEU A 5 17.00 -13.46 -15.26
CA LEU A 5 16.05 -12.49 -14.68
C LEU A 5 15.93 -12.70 -13.16
N ILE A 6 17.04 -13.01 -12.48
CA ILE A 6 17.16 -12.70 -11.07
C ILE A 6 17.66 -11.25 -11.05
N LEU A 7 16.97 -10.40 -10.28
CA LEU A 7 17.21 -8.96 -10.12
C LEU A 7 16.84 -8.10 -11.33
N LEU A 8 15.55 -7.74 -11.42
CA LEU A 8 15.17 -6.44 -11.95
C LEU A 8 14.08 -5.81 -11.09
N PHE A 9 14.48 -5.43 -9.87
CA PHE A 9 14.04 -4.18 -9.27
C PHE A 9 14.71 -2.96 -9.98
N LEU A 10 15.10 -3.04 -11.27
CA LEU A 10 15.50 -1.83 -12.02
C LEU A 10 14.21 -1.08 -12.37
N SER A 11 13.83 -0.05 -11.62
CA SER A 11 14.43 1.29 -11.65
C SER A 11 14.33 1.95 -13.02
N VAL A 12 13.13 2.42 -13.34
CA VAL A 12 12.92 3.77 -13.86
C VAL A 12 11.78 4.33 -12.98
N ASN A 13 11.99 4.83 -11.77
CA ASN A 13 12.82 5.99 -11.40
C ASN A 13 13.12 6.94 -12.57
N LEU A 14 12.08 7.34 -13.30
CA LEU A 14 12.02 8.68 -13.88
C LEU A 14 11.27 9.59 -12.91
N MET A 15 11.71 9.61 -11.66
CA MET A 15 11.99 10.86 -10.97
C MET A 15 13.09 10.56 -9.94
N ILE A 16 14.32 10.96 -10.25
CA ILE A 16 15.18 11.50 -9.21
C ILE A 16 14.47 12.79 -8.77
N VAL A 17 13.44 12.68 -7.92
CA VAL A 17 13.17 13.79 -7.02
C VAL A 17 14.16 13.52 -5.91
N ALA A 18 15.30 14.21 -5.98
CA ALA A 18 16.01 14.54 -4.76
C ALA A 18 14.94 14.93 -3.72
N GLN A 19 15.07 14.54 -2.46
CA GLN A 19 14.07 14.82 -1.41
C GLN A 19 13.66 16.31 -1.29
N THR A 20 14.33 17.19 -2.02
CA THR A 20 13.99 18.58 -2.29
C THR A 20 13.01 18.72 -3.47
N GLU A 21 11.75 19.10 -3.17
CA GLU A 21 10.74 19.66 -4.10
C GLU A 21 9.65 18.74 -4.71
N ARG A 22 9.27 17.61 -4.07
CA ARG A 22 7.94 17.03 -4.37
C ARG A 22 6.86 17.85 -3.64
N PRO A 23 5.81 18.35 -4.32
CA PRO A 23 4.70 18.99 -3.62
C PRO A 23 4.01 17.97 -2.72
N ILE A 24 4.06 18.23 -1.41
CA ILE A 24 3.36 17.44 -0.40
C ILE A 24 1.88 17.80 -0.46
N THR A 25 1.02 16.79 -0.49
CA THR A 25 -0.44 16.93 -0.44
C THR A 25 -0.92 16.19 0.81
N PRO A 26 -0.95 16.84 1.99
CA PRO A 26 -1.38 16.21 3.23
C PRO A 26 -2.81 15.67 3.12
N VAL A 27 -3.12 14.67 3.94
CA VAL A 27 -4.47 14.11 3.98
C VAL A 27 -5.38 15.02 4.81
N ASP A 28 -6.45 15.49 4.19
CA ASP A 28 -7.57 16.14 4.87
C ASP A 28 -8.61 15.08 5.23
N TRP A 29 -8.51 14.53 6.44
CA TRP A 29 -9.37 13.46 6.91
C TRP A 29 -10.84 13.88 7.02
N ASP A 30 -11.10 15.14 7.39
CA ASP A 30 -12.45 15.68 7.52
C ASP A 30 -13.11 15.85 6.15
N TYR A 31 -12.38 16.37 5.17
CA TYR A 31 -12.84 16.43 3.78
C TYR A 31 -13.15 15.04 3.24
N ILE A 32 -12.23 14.08 3.40
CA ILE A 32 -12.41 12.72 2.87
C ILE A 32 -13.63 12.04 3.50
N ARG A 33 -13.79 12.16 4.82
CA ARG A 33 -14.95 11.63 5.53
C ARG A 33 -16.24 12.24 4.99
N THR A 34 -16.30 13.56 4.90
CA THR A 34 -17.45 14.31 4.38
C THR A 34 -17.78 13.87 2.96
N GLU A 35 -16.77 13.72 2.11
CA GLU A 35 -16.93 13.35 0.71
C GLU A 35 -17.42 11.91 0.54
N VAL A 36 -16.96 10.98 1.38
CA VAL A 36 -17.48 9.60 1.40
C VAL A 36 -18.93 9.55 1.87
N GLU A 37 -19.29 10.35 2.87
CA GLU A 37 -20.66 10.42 3.41
C GLU A 37 -21.66 11.01 2.40
N HIS A 38 -21.29 12.12 1.74
CA HIS A 38 -22.20 12.85 0.85
C HIS A 38 -22.11 12.41 -0.61
N ASN A 39 -20.93 11.97 -1.06
CA ASN A 39 -20.65 11.62 -2.46
C ASN A 39 -19.98 10.24 -2.62
N PRO A 40 -20.49 9.15 -2.00
CA PRO A 40 -19.82 7.84 -1.99
C PRO A 40 -19.58 7.28 -3.39
N GLN A 41 -20.48 7.56 -4.35
CA GLN A 41 -20.33 7.07 -5.71
C GLN A 41 -19.18 7.74 -6.47
N ARG A 42 -18.87 9.01 -6.16
CA ARG A 42 -17.68 9.67 -6.71
C ARG A 42 -16.42 8.95 -6.23
N VAL A 43 -16.33 8.68 -4.93
CA VAL A 43 -15.17 7.98 -4.35
C VAL A 43 -15.03 6.58 -4.95
N LYS A 44 -16.12 5.79 -5.03
CA LYS A 44 -16.12 4.47 -5.69
C LYS A 44 -15.63 4.53 -7.14
N THR A 45 -16.06 5.54 -7.88
CA THR A 45 -15.60 5.74 -9.27
C THR A 45 -14.10 6.00 -9.35
N LEU A 46 -13.56 6.80 -8.43
CA LEU A 46 -12.11 7.05 -8.37
C LEU A 46 -11.34 5.79 -7.95
N VAL A 47 -11.88 4.99 -7.03
CA VAL A 47 -11.32 3.68 -6.64
C VAL A 47 -11.27 2.74 -7.83
N GLU A 48 -12.36 2.62 -8.58
CA GLU A 48 -12.42 1.79 -9.78
C GLU A 48 -11.41 2.24 -10.84
N ARG A 49 -11.27 3.55 -11.07
CA ARG A 49 -10.28 4.11 -12.00
C ARG A 49 -8.86 3.74 -11.57
N MET A 50 -8.54 3.91 -10.30
CA MET A 50 -7.23 3.56 -9.72
C MET A 50 -6.96 2.04 -9.77
N ALA A 51 -8.00 1.21 -9.57
CA ALA A 51 -7.87 -0.24 -9.61
C ALA A 51 -7.73 -0.79 -11.04
N LEU A 52 -8.49 -0.27 -12.01
CA LEU A 52 -8.49 -0.76 -13.38
C LEU A 52 -7.24 -0.36 -14.18
N LEU A 53 -6.44 0.60 -13.68
CA LEU A 53 -5.17 1.03 -14.28
C LEU A 53 -5.23 1.25 -15.79
N ARG A 54 -6.38 1.73 -16.29
CA ARG A 54 -6.41 2.34 -17.62
C ARG A 54 -5.41 3.49 -17.55
N MET A 55 -4.64 3.74 -18.61
CA MET A 55 -3.70 4.87 -18.68
C MET A 55 -4.49 6.19 -18.58
N ASP A 56 -4.90 6.51 -17.37
CA ASP A 56 -5.77 7.60 -17.02
C ASP A 56 -4.88 8.70 -16.46
N SER A 57 -4.31 9.45 -17.40
CA SER A 57 -3.46 10.60 -17.10
C SER A 57 -4.23 11.76 -16.48
N THR A 58 -5.55 11.64 -16.30
CA THR A 58 -6.40 12.73 -15.82
C THR A 58 -6.64 12.72 -14.31
N MET A 59 -6.29 11.64 -13.60
CA MET A 59 -6.41 11.61 -12.14
C MET A 59 -5.37 12.51 -11.46
N THR A 60 -5.85 13.51 -10.72
CA THR A 60 -5.03 14.41 -9.91
C THR A 60 -4.47 13.71 -8.66
N SER A 61 -3.49 14.33 -7.98
CA SER A 61 -3.01 13.85 -6.68
C SER A 61 -4.14 13.76 -5.65
N GLN A 62 -5.03 14.76 -5.64
CA GLN A 62 -6.19 14.80 -4.75
C GLN A 62 -7.18 13.69 -5.05
N ASP A 63 -7.42 13.37 -6.33
CA ASP A 63 -8.28 12.25 -6.70
C ASP A 63 -7.72 10.91 -6.23
N ARG A 64 -6.40 10.71 -6.31
CA ARG A 64 -5.73 9.49 -5.84
C ARG A 64 -5.77 9.36 -4.32
N ILE A 65 -5.51 10.45 -3.61
CA ILE A 65 -5.64 10.52 -2.15
C ILE A 65 -7.07 10.21 -1.74
N LEU A 66 -8.06 10.87 -2.36
CA LEU A 66 -9.47 10.61 -2.07
C LEU A 66 -9.87 9.16 -2.38
N ALA A 67 -9.40 8.58 -3.49
CA ALA A 67 -9.66 7.18 -3.82
C ALA A 67 -9.11 6.24 -2.75
N PHE A 68 -7.80 6.34 -2.46
CA PHE A 68 -7.12 5.41 -1.57
C PHE A 68 -7.61 5.51 -0.12
N PHE A 69 -7.58 6.72 0.44
CA PHE A 69 -8.00 6.92 1.84
C PHE A 69 -9.51 6.87 2.00
N GLY A 70 -10.29 7.35 1.02
CA GLY A 70 -11.76 7.24 1.02
C GLY A 70 -12.24 5.80 0.93
N GLN A 71 -11.52 4.92 0.23
CA GLN A 71 -11.83 3.49 0.21
C GLN A 71 -11.81 2.87 1.62
N SER A 72 -10.93 3.33 2.51
CA SER A 72 -10.91 2.84 3.90
C SER A 72 -12.17 3.21 4.70
N TYR A 73 -12.85 4.30 4.34
CA TYR A 73 -14.15 4.66 4.92
C TYR A 73 -15.29 3.84 4.31
N ILE A 74 -15.20 3.51 3.02
CA ILE A 74 -16.17 2.65 2.32
C ILE A 74 -16.10 1.21 2.85
N SER A 75 -14.93 0.58 2.86
CA SER A 75 -14.78 -0.81 3.35
C SER A 75 -14.90 -0.90 4.87
N CYS A 76 -14.62 0.19 5.59
CA CYS A 76 -14.73 0.29 7.04
C CYS A 76 -14.08 -0.90 7.79
N GLY A 77 -12.97 -1.43 7.24
CA GLY A 77 -12.21 -2.52 7.83
C GLY A 77 -12.85 -3.91 7.71
N GLU A 78 -13.86 -4.10 6.84
CA GLU A 78 -14.49 -5.41 6.59
C GLU A 78 -13.47 -6.49 6.18
N GLU A 79 -12.40 -6.11 5.48
CA GLU A 79 -11.36 -7.01 5.02
C GLU A 79 -10.33 -7.42 6.09
N MET A 80 -10.29 -6.76 7.26
CA MET A 80 -9.16 -6.86 8.19
C MET A 80 -8.91 -8.27 8.73
N ASN A 81 -9.96 -9.03 9.01
CA ASN A 81 -9.80 -10.42 9.48
C ASN A 81 -9.21 -11.30 8.37
N VAL A 82 -9.67 -11.13 7.12
CA VAL A 82 -9.14 -11.87 5.97
C VAL A 82 -7.68 -11.48 5.70
N CYS A 83 -7.32 -10.20 5.87
CA CYS A 83 -5.92 -9.76 5.80
C CYS A 83 -5.04 -10.47 6.84
N ARG A 84 -5.53 -10.67 8.08
CA ARG A 84 -4.81 -11.42 9.11
C ARG A 84 -4.59 -12.88 8.68
N ASP A 85 -5.64 -13.55 8.21
CA ASP A 85 -5.57 -14.95 7.76
C ASP A 85 -4.62 -15.12 6.56
N MET A 86 -4.59 -14.13 5.66
CA MET A 86 -3.67 -14.10 4.53
C MET A 86 -2.21 -13.98 5.00
N LYS A 87 -1.92 -13.07 5.94
CA LYS A 87 -0.56 -12.95 6.52
C LYS A 87 -0.13 -14.23 7.22
N ASP A 88 -1.04 -14.90 7.92
CA ASP A 88 -0.77 -16.17 8.59
C ASP A 88 -0.46 -17.26 7.56
N SER A 89 -1.24 -17.34 6.49
CA SER A 89 -1.01 -18.26 5.36
C SER A 89 0.32 -17.99 4.65
N LEU A 90 0.70 -16.72 4.49
CA LEU A 90 1.98 -16.31 3.91
C LEU A 90 3.15 -16.80 4.78
N ARG A 91 3.08 -16.65 6.11
CA ARG A 91 4.10 -17.18 7.04
C ARG A 91 4.21 -18.70 6.96
N CYS A 92 3.08 -19.39 6.77
CA CYS A 92 3.03 -20.84 6.59
C CYS A 92 3.35 -21.32 5.15
N ARG A 93 3.72 -20.42 4.24
CA ARG A 93 3.99 -20.72 2.81
C ARG A 93 2.86 -21.43 2.06
N LYS A 94 1.59 -21.17 2.42
CA LYS A 94 0.41 -21.70 1.73
C LYS A 94 -0.01 -20.77 0.60
N MET A 95 0.73 -20.79 -0.51
CA MET A 95 0.68 -19.72 -1.53
C MET A 95 -0.62 -19.67 -2.33
N GLU A 96 -1.25 -20.81 -2.60
CA GLU A 96 -2.57 -20.88 -3.22
C GLU A 96 -3.63 -20.22 -2.33
N VAL A 97 -3.60 -20.51 -1.02
CA VAL A 97 -4.49 -19.91 -0.02
C VAL A 97 -4.24 -18.40 0.08
N VAL A 98 -2.98 -17.95 0.01
CA VAL A 98 -2.65 -16.52 -0.05
C VAL A 98 -3.32 -15.86 -1.26
N SER A 99 -3.26 -16.50 -2.44
CA SER A 99 -3.88 -15.97 -3.65
C SER A 99 -5.40 -15.84 -3.51
N GLU A 100 -6.07 -16.87 -2.99
CA GLU A 100 -7.53 -16.90 -2.77
C GLU A 100 -7.98 -15.82 -1.78
N LEU A 101 -7.28 -15.70 -0.64
CA LEU A 101 -7.58 -14.69 0.37
C LEU A 101 -7.33 -13.27 -0.16
N ALA A 102 -6.24 -13.07 -0.91
CA ALA A 102 -5.96 -11.80 -1.55
C ALA A 102 -7.07 -11.41 -2.55
N ASP A 103 -7.56 -12.35 -3.36
CA ASP A 103 -8.68 -12.09 -4.27
C ASP A 103 -9.97 -11.75 -3.51
N SER A 104 -10.21 -12.38 -2.35
CA SER A 104 -11.35 -12.03 -1.48
C SER A 104 -11.20 -10.62 -0.90
N ILE A 105 -10.01 -10.23 -0.45
CA ILE A 105 -9.74 -8.89 0.07
C ILE A 105 -9.93 -7.84 -1.02
N LEU A 106 -9.40 -8.07 -2.24
CA LEU A 106 -9.46 -7.13 -3.35
C LEU A 106 -10.88 -6.92 -3.90
N LYS A 107 -11.83 -7.82 -3.62
CA LYS A 107 -13.26 -7.59 -3.90
C LYS A 107 -13.90 -6.57 -2.97
N VAL A 108 -13.43 -6.48 -1.72
CA VAL A 108 -13.94 -5.55 -0.70
C VAL A 108 -13.16 -4.23 -0.74
N ASN A 109 -11.84 -4.31 -0.80
CA ASN A 109 -10.93 -3.19 -0.91
C ASN A 109 -9.99 -3.40 -2.12
N PRO A 110 -10.36 -2.89 -3.31
CA PRO A 110 -9.56 -3.04 -4.54
C PRO A 110 -8.17 -2.42 -4.49
N LEU A 111 -7.93 -1.56 -3.48
CA LEU A 111 -6.68 -0.82 -3.26
C LEU A 111 -5.93 -1.31 -2.02
N SER A 112 -6.25 -2.50 -1.49
CA SER A 112 -5.50 -3.09 -0.38
C SER A 112 -4.05 -3.40 -0.79
N LEU A 113 -3.10 -2.62 -0.28
CA LEU A 113 -1.67 -2.81 -0.53
C LEU A 113 -1.18 -4.19 -0.08
N ASP A 114 -1.66 -4.65 1.07
CA ASP A 114 -1.28 -5.93 1.66
C ASP A 114 -1.74 -7.11 0.79
N ALA A 115 -2.96 -7.05 0.24
CA ALA A 115 -3.47 -8.09 -0.67
C ALA A 115 -2.72 -8.12 -2.01
N LEU A 116 -2.37 -6.94 -2.57
CA LEU A 116 -1.55 -6.87 -3.78
C LEU A 116 -0.17 -7.47 -3.57
N ILE A 117 0.46 -7.20 -2.42
CA ILE A 117 1.74 -7.82 -2.03
C ILE A 117 1.60 -9.33 -1.83
N GLY A 118 0.47 -9.79 -1.29
CA GLY A 118 0.10 -11.21 -1.24
C GLY A 118 0.07 -11.85 -2.64
N LYS A 119 -0.61 -11.22 -3.62
CA LYS A 119 -0.62 -11.68 -5.02
C LYS A 119 0.78 -11.70 -5.64
N LEU A 120 1.58 -10.66 -5.44
CA LEU A 120 2.97 -10.60 -5.93
C LEU A 120 3.83 -11.71 -5.31
N SER A 121 3.62 -12.04 -4.04
CA SER A 121 4.31 -13.14 -3.37
C SER A 121 3.92 -14.50 -3.98
N TYR A 122 2.63 -14.72 -4.23
CA TYR A 122 2.14 -15.91 -4.94
C TYR A 122 2.73 -16.03 -6.35
N TYR A 123 2.74 -14.95 -7.14
CA TYR A 123 3.34 -14.99 -8.49
C TYR A 123 4.84 -15.25 -8.46
N SER A 124 5.56 -14.69 -7.48
CA SER A 124 6.97 -14.99 -7.28
C SER A 124 7.20 -16.46 -6.94
N ASP A 125 6.32 -17.07 -6.14
CA ASP A 125 6.40 -18.49 -5.80
C ASP A 125 6.15 -19.37 -7.02
N LEU A 126 5.10 -19.08 -7.82
CA LEU A 126 4.84 -19.76 -9.09
C LEU A 126 6.05 -19.72 -10.02
N ASN A 127 6.69 -18.57 -10.19
CA ASN A 127 7.85 -18.45 -11.08
C ASN A 127 9.05 -19.29 -10.59
N ASN A 128 9.23 -19.40 -9.28
CA ASN A 128 10.39 -20.08 -8.69
C ASN A 128 10.18 -21.60 -8.56
N ASN A 129 8.96 -22.05 -8.29
CA ASN A 129 8.63 -23.43 -7.94
C ASN A 129 7.75 -24.15 -8.99
N HIS A 130 7.06 -23.41 -9.86
CA HIS A 130 6.14 -23.93 -10.88
C HIS A 130 6.32 -23.21 -12.24
N PRO A 131 7.53 -23.22 -12.83
CA PRO A 131 7.85 -22.43 -14.02
C PRO A 131 7.07 -22.85 -15.27
N ASP A 132 6.47 -24.04 -15.29
CA ASP A 132 5.53 -24.51 -16.33
C ASP A 132 4.24 -23.67 -16.36
N ARG A 133 3.91 -22.98 -15.27
CA ARG A 133 2.70 -22.17 -15.09
C ARG A 133 2.98 -20.66 -15.12
N SER A 134 4.24 -20.22 -15.10
CA SER A 134 4.59 -18.81 -14.91
C SER A 134 4.17 -17.89 -16.05
N TRP A 135 4.17 -18.37 -17.29
CA TRP A 135 3.73 -17.58 -18.46
C TRP A 135 2.23 -17.22 -18.41
N SER A 136 1.42 -18.00 -17.67
CA SER A 136 -0.03 -17.79 -17.59
C SER A 136 -0.44 -16.57 -16.75
N VAL A 137 0.49 -15.97 -16.00
CA VAL A 137 0.21 -14.87 -15.06
C VAL A 137 0.96 -13.58 -15.36
N GLU A 138 1.66 -13.47 -16.49
CA GLU A 138 2.50 -12.30 -16.80
C GLU A 138 1.71 -10.98 -16.81
N GLU A 139 0.53 -10.97 -17.43
CA GLU A 139 -0.34 -9.79 -17.48
C GLU A 139 -0.85 -9.41 -16.08
N ASP A 140 -1.19 -10.40 -15.26
CA ASP A 140 -1.66 -10.18 -13.89
C ASP A 140 -0.56 -9.65 -12.98
N VAL A 141 0.68 -10.13 -13.14
CA VAL A 141 1.86 -9.60 -12.46
C VAL A 141 2.03 -8.12 -12.80
N LYS A 142 2.01 -7.77 -14.08
CA LYS A 142 2.17 -6.38 -14.53
C LYS A 142 1.09 -5.46 -13.97
N LYS A 143 -0.18 -5.86 -14.04
CA LYS A 143 -1.30 -5.11 -13.47
C LYS A 143 -1.16 -4.94 -11.97
N THR A 144 -0.79 -6.01 -11.26
CA THR A 144 -0.62 -5.98 -9.80
C THR A 144 0.53 -5.06 -9.38
N LEU A 145 1.66 -5.12 -10.09
CA LEU A 145 2.81 -4.23 -9.85
C LEU A 145 2.44 -2.76 -10.04
N LEU A 146 1.81 -2.42 -11.18
CA LEU A 146 1.39 -1.05 -11.45
C LEU A 146 0.42 -0.51 -10.39
N ARG A 147 -0.49 -1.35 -9.87
CA ARG A 147 -1.43 -0.94 -8.82
C ARG A 147 -0.71 -0.70 -7.51
N THR A 148 0.21 -1.60 -7.17
CA THR A 148 1.06 -1.50 -5.97
C THR A 148 1.88 -0.20 -6.01
N GLU A 149 2.55 0.08 -7.13
CA GLU A 149 3.32 1.30 -7.33
C GLU A 149 2.45 2.55 -7.23
N LEU A 150 1.24 2.53 -7.79
CA LEU A 150 0.31 3.65 -7.72
C LEU A 150 -0.12 3.95 -6.28
N ILE A 151 -0.39 2.92 -5.48
CA ILE A 151 -0.73 3.06 -4.05
C ILE A 151 0.47 3.58 -3.25
N LEU A 152 1.64 2.97 -3.41
CA LEU A 152 2.87 3.43 -2.73
C LEU A 152 3.17 4.89 -3.09
N ASN A 153 3.05 5.26 -4.36
CA ASN A 153 3.23 6.65 -4.78
C ASN A 153 2.20 7.59 -4.18
N THR A 154 0.96 7.13 -3.95
CA THR A 154 -0.12 7.90 -3.32
C THR A 154 0.18 8.15 -1.85
N ILE A 155 0.61 7.13 -1.10
CA ILE A 155 1.09 7.30 0.29
C ILE A 155 2.25 8.30 0.32
N ALA A 156 3.21 8.16 -0.60
CA ALA A 156 4.35 9.07 -0.69
C ALA A 156 4.02 10.51 -1.10
N MET A 157 2.79 10.82 -1.56
CA MET A 157 2.35 12.19 -1.81
C MET A 157 2.00 12.93 -0.52
N THR A 158 1.69 12.19 0.55
CA THR A 158 1.08 12.75 1.76
C THR A 158 2.08 13.41 2.70
N GLY A 159 3.35 13.06 2.57
CA GLY A 159 4.42 13.56 3.42
C GLY A 159 5.80 13.26 2.86
N ASP A 160 6.81 13.62 3.63
CA ASP A 160 8.22 13.27 3.42
C ASP A 160 8.71 12.28 4.50
N GLY A 161 7.83 11.86 5.40
CA GLY A 161 8.13 10.97 6.51
C GLY A 161 8.81 11.66 7.68
N SER A 162 8.95 12.98 7.67
CA SER A 162 9.36 13.77 8.83
C SER A 162 8.23 13.89 9.85
N LYS A 163 8.54 14.37 11.06
CA LYS A 163 7.52 14.63 12.08
C LYS A 163 6.51 15.70 11.66
N SER A 164 6.92 16.68 10.85
CA SER A 164 6.03 17.74 10.36
C SER A 164 5.16 17.29 9.19
N HIS A 165 5.64 16.35 8.37
CA HIS A 165 4.91 15.81 7.23
C HIS A 165 5.00 14.27 7.22
N PRO A 166 4.32 13.60 8.16
CA PRO A 166 4.31 12.14 8.20
C PRO A 166 3.61 11.57 6.96
N PHE A 167 3.93 10.33 6.61
CA PHE A 167 3.16 9.62 5.58
C PHE A 167 1.84 9.13 6.17
N ALA A 168 0.71 9.42 5.53
CA ALA A 168 -0.58 8.91 5.97
C ALA A 168 -0.82 7.48 5.49
N ILE A 169 -1.42 6.66 6.35
CA ILE A 169 -1.75 5.26 6.04
C ILE A 169 -3.17 4.88 6.49
N THR A 170 -3.67 3.73 6.01
CA THR A 170 -5.02 3.24 6.33
C THR A 170 -5.02 2.03 7.25
N CYS A 171 -3.90 1.30 7.31
CA CYS A 171 -3.69 0.20 8.26
C CYS A 171 -2.21 0.02 8.59
N VAL A 172 -1.89 -0.57 9.73
CA VAL A 172 -0.50 -0.87 10.16
C VAL A 172 0.28 -1.66 9.11
N ALA A 173 -0.38 -2.48 8.29
CA ALA A 173 0.31 -3.19 7.20
C ALA A 173 0.96 -2.24 6.19
N ASP A 174 0.35 -1.08 5.94
CA ASP A 174 0.83 -0.09 4.99
C ASP A 174 2.19 0.48 5.43
N GLU A 175 2.46 0.69 6.73
CA GLU A 175 3.76 1.14 7.25
C GLU A 175 4.90 0.23 6.77
N TYR A 176 4.80 -1.05 7.10
CA TYR A 176 5.85 -2.03 6.82
C TYR A 176 5.99 -2.28 5.32
N ASN A 177 4.87 -2.35 4.61
CA ASN A 177 4.87 -2.50 3.16
C ASN A 177 5.49 -1.26 2.48
N PHE A 178 5.18 -0.06 2.94
CA PHE A 178 5.75 1.17 2.42
C PHE A 178 7.26 1.28 2.69
N ILE A 179 7.72 1.01 3.91
CA ILE A 179 9.14 0.99 4.25
C ILE A 179 9.89 -0.01 3.36
N ARG A 180 9.36 -1.23 3.22
CA ARG A 180 10.00 -2.29 2.46
C ARG A 180 10.02 -2.02 0.96
N TYR A 181 8.88 -1.64 0.38
CA TYR A 181 8.71 -1.60 -1.07
C TYR A 181 8.91 -0.21 -1.67
N TYR A 182 8.65 0.87 -0.94
CA TYR A 182 8.90 2.23 -1.41
C TYR A 182 10.26 2.76 -0.94
N LEU A 183 10.53 2.71 0.38
CA LEU A 183 11.80 3.20 0.93
C LEU A 183 12.96 2.22 0.76
N LYS A 184 12.70 0.97 0.36
CA LYS A 184 13.70 -0.10 0.17
C LYS A 184 14.53 -0.39 1.42
N ILE A 185 13.91 -0.29 2.59
CA ILE A 185 14.55 -0.56 3.88
C ILE A 185 13.95 -1.83 4.46
N SER A 186 14.78 -2.75 4.94
CA SER A 186 14.32 -4.00 5.55
C SER A 186 14.64 -4.05 7.05
N ASN A 187 15.66 -3.31 7.49
CA ASN A 187 16.08 -3.29 8.88
C ASN A 187 15.32 -2.23 9.69
N ILE A 188 14.39 -2.66 10.55
CA ILE A 188 13.66 -1.81 11.50
C ILE A 188 14.21 -2.08 12.91
N LYS A 189 14.59 -1.02 13.64
CA LYS A 189 15.18 -1.10 14.99
C LYS A 189 14.17 -0.95 16.13
N GLY A 190 13.07 -0.26 15.88
CA GLY A 190 12.07 -0.01 16.91
C GLY A 190 10.93 0.84 16.41
N GLN A 191 9.89 0.93 17.24
CA GLN A 191 8.66 1.65 16.97
C GLN A 191 8.25 2.41 18.23
N ALA A 192 7.64 3.58 18.07
CA ALA A 192 7.11 4.37 19.18
C ALA A 192 5.82 5.08 18.75
N PHE A 193 4.75 4.80 19.49
CA PHE A 193 3.44 5.42 19.32
C PHE A 193 3.43 6.83 19.95
N LEU A 194 3.06 7.84 19.16
CA LEU A 194 3.10 9.26 19.51
C LEU A 194 1.73 9.93 19.30
N GLY A 195 0.66 9.32 19.79
CA GLY A 195 -0.70 9.85 19.66
C GLY A 195 -1.34 9.41 18.35
N ASP A 196 -1.56 10.34 17.42
CA ASP A 196 -2.07 10.07 16.07
C ASP A 196 -0.97 9.70 15.06
N THR A 197 0.27 9.69 15.53
CA THR A 197 1.46 9.45 14.70
C THR A 197 2.24 8.26 15.25
N ASP A 198 2.69 7.37 14.37
CA ASP A 198 3.66 6.35 14.71
C ASP A 198 5.05 6.72 14.20
N ARG A 199 6.09 6.43 14.99
CA ARG A 199 7.49 6.64 14.60
C ARG A 199 8.21 5.30 14.51
N ILE A 200 8.69 4.98 13.33
CA ILE A 200 9.53 3.80 13.09
C ILE A 200 11.00 4.23 12.99
N SER A 201 11.84 3.66 13.86
CA SER A 201 13.28 3.85 13.85
C SER A 201 13.94 2.85 12.91
N LEU A 202 14.68 3.36 11.93
CA LEU A 202 15.28 2.58 10.86
C LEU A 202 16.70 2.16 11.22
N GLY A 203 17.05 0.93 10.86
CA GLY A 203 18.34 0.34 11.14
C GLY A 203 19.44 0.74 10.15
N GLU A 204 19.02 1.18 8.97
CA GLU A 204 19.83 1.54 7.83
C GLU A 204 19.22 2.76 7.12
N SER A 205 20.02 3.40 6.29
CA SER A 205 19.61 4.45 5.35
C SER A 205 20.13 4.09 3.96
N ASN A 206 19.47 4.53 2.91
CA ASN A 206 19.88 4.24 1.53
C ASN A 206 19.67 5.48 0.63
N GLU A 207 19.71 5.32 -0.68
CA GLU A 207 19.46 6.43 -1.63
C GLU A 207 18.00 6.92 -1.66
N PHE A 208 17.05 6.08 -1.25
CA PHE A 208 15.61 6.40 -1.24
C PHE A 208 15.18 7.12 0.04
N TYR A 209 15.84 6.83 1.17
CA TYR A 209 15.54 7.47 2.45
C TYR A 209 16.79 7.60 3.32
N LYS A 210 17.13 8.85 3.67
CA LYS A 210 18.35 9.20 4.42
C LYS A 210 18.14 9.33 5.93
N GLU A 211 16.91 9.58 6.35
CA GLU A 211 16.61 9.84 7.76
C GLU A 211 16.60 8.55 8.60
N LYS A 212 16.92 8.69 9.89
CA LYS A 212 16.96 7.55 10.84
C LYS A 212 15.59 7.15 11.36
N ASN A 213 14.59 8.02 11.21
CA ASN A 213 13.23 7.77 11.64
C ASN A 213 12.30 8.16 10.50
N VAL A 214 11.23 7.40 10.36
CA VAL A 214 10.09 7.72 9.51
C VAL A 214 8.84 7.82 10.38
N TYR A 215 8.00 8.80 10.08
CA TYR A 215 6.77 9.06 10.81
C TYR A 215 5.56 8.77 9.92
N PHE A 216 4.54 8.16 10.51
CA PHE A 216 3.29 7.81 9.85
C PHE A 216 2.09 8.40 10.58
N ASP A 217 1.19 9.07 9.86
CA ASP A 217 -0.11 9.45 10.39
C ASP A 217 -1.02 8.21 10.36
N ILE A 218 -1.41 7.79 11.56
CA ILE A 218 -2.20 6.58 11.82
C ILE A 218 -3.62 6.91 12.28
N THR A 219 -4.09 8.14 12.10
CA THR A 219 -5.44 8.60 12.46
C THR A 219 -6.50 7.59 12.03
N ARG A 220 -6.46 7.17 10.76
CA ARG A 220 -7.44 6.23 10.22
C ARG A 220 -7.34 4.82 10.81
N CYS A 221 -6.13 4.37 11.15
CA CYS A 221 -5.94 3.08 11.82
C CYS A 221 -6.66 3.07 13.17
N LEU A 222 -6.46 4.13 13.95
CA LEU A 222 -7.08 4.28 15.27
C LEU A 222 -8.61 4.32 15.19
N GLU A 223 -9.17 5.03 14.21
CA GLU A 223 -10.63 5.06 14.00
C GLU A 223 -11.21 3.67 13.67
N LEU A 224 -10.50 2.88 12.86
CA LEU A 224 -10.94 1.53 12.49
C LEU A 224 -10.86 0.58 13.70
N GLU A 225 -9.81 0.69 14.51
CA GLU A 225 -9.69 -0.08 15.75
C GLU A 225 -10.80 0.26 16.75
N GLN A 226 -11.09 1.53 16.98
CA GLN A 226 -12.16 1.98 17.89
C GLN A 226 -13.54 1.43 17.46
N LYS A 227 -13.84 1.44 16.16
CA LYS A 227 -15.07 0.83 15.62
C LYS A 227 -15.10 -0.68 15.81
N GLY A 228 -13.97 -1.36 15.65
CA GLY A 228 -13.84 -2.79 15.89
C GLY A 228 -14.12 -3.17 17.36
N PHE A 229 -13.69 -2.33 18.32
CA PHE A 229 -14.01 -2.51 19.74
C PHE A 229 -15.48 -2.23 20.06
N SER A 230 -16.11 -1.26 19.37
CA SER A 230 -17.52 -0.90 19.60
C SER A 230 -18.54 -1.91 19.04
N ARG A 231 -18.09 -2.86 18.21
CA ARG A 231 -18.91 -3.93 17.62
C ARG A 231 -18.82 -5.27 18.40
N LYS A 232 -18.02 -5.34 19.46
CA LYS A 232 -17.93 -6.48 20.39
C LYS A 232 -18.79 -6.24 21.61
#